data_AF-A0A3C1JR50-F1
#
_entry.id   AF-A0A3C1JR50-F1
#
_cell.length_a   1.000
_cell.length_b   1.000
_cell.length_c   1.000
_cell.angle_alpha   90.00
_cell.angle_beta   90.00
_cell.angle_gamma   90.00
#
_symmetry.space_group_name_H-M   'P 1'
#
loop_
_entity.id
_entity.type
_entity.pdbx_description
1 polymer ?
#
loop_
_entity_poly.entity_id
_entity_poly.type
_entity_poly.pdbx_seq_one_letter_code
_entity_poly.pdbx_strand_id
1 'polypeptide(L)'
;MDPFEHPSPPPKVSHALRGRLGAHVAHSRNDPQDMTKAARQAFMSTFERQADPDCTLTEDERVRRAMHLRKAHFTRMAIRSAETRATWANRRRSTSEVIVPDPLQPTEPGTLRVSGLTGDETRGSFPGPLSHVSGS
;
A
#
# COMPACT_ATOMS: atom_id res chain seq x y z
N MET A 1 24.30 -28.67 36.29
CA MET A 1 24.52 -27.30 35.81
C MET A 1 24.99 -27.44 34.38
N ASP A 2 24.07 -27.37 33.43
CA ASP A 2 24.42 -27.52 32.02
C ASP A 2 25.11 -26.24 31.53
N PRO A 3 26.34 -26.33 30.96
CA PRO A 3 27.15 -25.17 30.61
C PRO A 3 26.69 -24.42 29.34
N PHE A 4 25.57 -24.81 28.72
CA PHE A 4 25.09 -24.29 27.44
C PHE A 4 23.65 -23.74 27.48
N GLU A 5 23.10 -23.50 28.67
CA GLU A 5 21.80 -22.84 28.80
C GLU A 5 21.94 -21.34 28.44
N HIS A 6 21.91 -21.06 27.14
CA HIS A 6 21.82 -19.70 26.63
C HIS A 6 20.41 -19.18 26.92
N PRO A 7 20.24 -18.03 27.58
CA PRO A 7 18.91 -17.46 27.77
C PRO A 7 18.28 -17.25 26.40
N SER A 8 17.08 -17.82 26.21
CA SER A 8 16.32 -17.69 24.97
C SER A 8 16.24 -16.20 24.60
N PRO A 9 16.61 -15.81 23.36
CA PRO A 9 16.60 -14.41 22.97
C PRO A 9 15.19 -13.85 23.17
N PRO A 10 15.07 -12.61 23.68
CA PRO A 10 13.76 -12.04 23.95
C PRO A 10 12.91 -12.05 22.68
N PRO A 11 11.60 -12.29 22.80
CA PRO A 11 10.73 -12.39 21.63
C PRO A 11 10.85 -11.13 20.79
N LYS A 12 11.11 -11.31 19.49
CA LYS A 12 11.24 -10.20 18.54
C LYS A 12 9.89 -9.51 18.43
N VAL A 13 9.73 -8.38 19.10
CA VAL A 13 8.54 -7.54 18.94
C VAL A 13 8.46 -7.09 17.48
N SER A 14 7.31 -7.32 16.83
CA SER A 14 7.14 -6.92 15.44
C SER A 14 7.28 -5.39 15.29
N HIS A 15 7.95 -4.94 14.22
CA HIS A 15 8.05 -3.51 13.91
C HIS A 15 6.68 -2.84 13.79
N ALA A 16 5.68 -3.58 13.29
CA ALA A 16 4.29 -3.12 13.21
C ALA A 16 3.67 -2.85 14.59
N LEU A 17 3.95 -3.69 15.60
CA LEU A 17 3.45 -3.47 16.96
C LEU A 17 4.13 -2.26 17.62
N ARG A 18 5.45 -2.10 17.44
CA ARG A 18 6.18 -0.91 17.92
C ARG A 18 5.67 0.38 17.28
N GLY A 19 5.42 0.36 15.96
CA GLY A 19 4.86 1.51 15.25
C GLY A 19 3.48 1.93 15.77
N ARG A 20 2.59 0.95 16.04
CA ARG A 20 1.27 1.22 16.63
C ARG A 20 1.36 1.83 18.03
N LEU A 21 2.23 1.29 18.89
CA LEU A 21 2.46 1.85 20.22
C LEU A 21 2.92 3.32 20.12
N GLY A 22 3.90 3.60 19.26
CA GLY A 22 4.39 4.95 19.01
C GLY A 22 3.29 5.90 18.52
N ALA A 23 2.43 5.45 17.60
CA ALA A 23 1.33 6.25 17.09
C ALA A 23 0.31 6.61 18.18
N HIS A 24 -0.13 5.64 19.00
CA HIS A 24 -1.07 5.91 20.10
C HIS A 24 -0.49 6.86 21.15
N VAL A 25 0.80 6.68 21.47
CA VAL A 25 1.56 7.51 22.41
C VAL A 25 1.78 8.93 21.88
N ALA A 26 1.98 9.10 20.57
CA ALA A 26 2.12 10.40 19.94
C ALA A 26 0.78 11.15 19.87
N HIS A 27 -0.30 10.45 19.50
CA HIS A 27 -1.64 11.04 19.41
C HIS A 27 -2.27 11.32 20.77
N SER A 28 -1.84 10.68 21.85
CA SER A 28 -2.32 11.02 23.20
C SER A 28 -1.75 12.33 23.73
N ARG A 29 -0.60 12.77 23.21
CA ARG A 29 0.13 13.96 23.69
C ARG A 29 -0.06 15.19 22.81
N ASN A 30 -0.36 14.99 21.53
CA ASN A 30 -0.37 16.06 20.54
C ASN A 30 -1.70 16.09 19.80
N ASP A 31 -2.17 17.30 19.48
CA ASP A 31 -3.24 17.46 18.51
C ASP A 31 -2.74 16.98 17.12
N PRO A 32 -3.45 16.07 16.45
CA PRO A 32 -3.14 15.66 15.08
C PRO A 32 -2.94 16.83 14.10
N GLN A 33 -3.63 17.95 14.31
CA GLN A 33 -3.49 19.15 13.48
C GLN A 33 -2.11 19.79 13.65
N ASP A 34 -1.63 19.90 14.89
CA ASP A 34 -0.36 20.56 15.18
C ASP A 34 0.84 19.74 14.71
N MET A 35 0.77 18.41 14.86
CA MET A 35 1.83 17.50 14.38
C MET A 35 2.14 17.67 12.89
N THR A 36 1.12 18.00 12.08
CA THR A 36 1.25 18.08 10.62
C THR A 36 1.28 19.52 10.09
N LYS A 37 1.13 20.53 10.96
CA LYS A 37 1.01 21.94 10.57
C LYS A 37 2.21 22.44 9.78
N ALA A 38 3.42 22.22 10.29
CA ALA A 38 4.66 22.64 9.63
C ALA A 38 4.82 21.98 8.24
N ALA A 39 4.52 20.68 8.14
CA ALA A 39 4.56 19.96 6.87
C ALA A 39 3.51 20.49 5.88
N ARG A 40 2.28 20.77 6.34
CA ARG A 40 1.21 21.36 5.51
C ARG A 40 1.60 22.75 4.99
N GLN A 41 2.25 23.57 5.81
CA GLN A 41 2.75 24.89 5.42
C GLN A 41 3.86 24.77 4.37
N ALA A 42 4.87 23.93 4.60
CA ALA A 42 5.95 23.71 3.65
C ALA A 42 5.45 23.14 2.30
N PHE A 43 4.42 22.30 2.34
CA PHE A 43 3.79 21.80 1.13
C PHE A 43 3.03 22.90 0.38
N MET A 44 2.32 23.77 1.10
CA MET A 44 1.61 24.90 0.48
C MET A 44 2.57 25.89 -0.18
N SER A 45 3.69 26.23 0.48
CA SER A 45 4.67 27.19 -0.05
C SER A 45 5.30 26.72 -1.37
N THR A 46 5.36 25.41 -1.60
CA THR A 46 5.79 24.86 -2.89
C THR A 46 4.82 25.23 -4.02
N PHE A 47 3.52 25.23 -3.77
CA PHE A 47 2.52 25.64 -4.76
C PHE A 47 2.46 27.15 -4.94
N GLU A 48 2.68 27.94 -3.89
CA GLU A 48 2.77 29.40 -3.98
C GLU A 48 3.93 29.81 -4.90
N ARG A 49 5.11 29.20 -4.73
CA ARG A 49 6.26 29.41 -5.61
C ARG A 49 6.02 28.94 -7.04
N GLN A 50 5.25 27.87 -7.24
CA GLN A 50 4.87 27.41 -8.59
C GLN A 50 3.80 28.31 -9.24
N ALA A 51 2.91 28.90 -8.44
CA ALA A 51 1.85 29.78 -8.91
C ALA A 51 2.38 31.14 -9.37
N ASP A 52 3.47 31.61 -8.76
CA ASP A 52 4.10 32.90 -9.05
C ASP A 52 5.62 32.82 -8.88
N PRO A 53 6.36 32.24 -9.84
CA PRO A 53 7.83 32.15 -9.77
C PRO A 53 8.50 33.53 -9.78
N ASP A 54 7.88 34.50 -10.45
CA ASP A 54 8.43 35.85 -10.66
C ASP A 54 7.95 36.87 -9.61
N CYS A 55 7.16 36.42 -8.61
CA CYS A 55 6.61 37.26 -7.54
C CYS A 55 5.83 38.49 -8.02
N THR A 56 5.16 38.39 -9.17
CA THR A 56 4.48 39.51 -9.83
C THR A 56 3.02 39.68 -9.42
N LEU A 57 2.42 38.64 -8.84
CA LEU A 57 1.00 38.63 -8.48
C LEU A 57 0.77 39.19 -7.07
N THR A 58 -0.44 39.70 -6.86
CA THR A 58 -0.92 40.02 -5.51
C THR A 58 -1.00 38.75 -4.65
N GLU A 59 -0.82 38.90 -3.34
CA GLU A 59 -0.81 37.76 -2.42
C GLU A 59 -2.13 36.95 -2.49
N ASP A 60 -3.27 37.63 -2.58
CA ASP A 60 -4.58 36.97 -2.70
C ASP A 60 -4.69 36.12 -3.97
N GLU A 61 -4.17 36.61 -5.10
CA GLU A 61 -4.17 35.88 -6.36
C GLU A 61 -3.19 34.72 -6.34
N ARG A 62 -2.03 34.89 -5.72
CA ARG A 62 -1.04 33.83 -5.50
C ARG A 62 -1.65 32.69 -4.70
N VAL A 63 -2.28 32.99 -3.56
CA VAL A 63 -2.96 31.99 -2.72
C VAL A 63 -4.09 31.30 -3.48
N ARG A 64 -4.92 32.05 -4.22
CA ARG A 64 -5.99 31.48 -5.05
C ARG A 64 -5.41 30.48 -6.06
N ARG A 65 -4.37 30.87 -6.80
CA ARG A 65 -3.73 30.00 -7.80
C ARG A 65 -3.05 28.79 -7.16
N ALA A 66 -2.34 28.96 -6.05
CA ALA A 66 -1.71 27.88 -5.29
C ALA A 66 -2.75 26.84 -4.83
N MET A 67 -3.90 27.30 -4.35
CA MET A 67 -5.00 26.42 -3.95
C MET A 67 -5.57 25.60 -5.13
N HIS A 68 -5.67 26.20 -6.32
CA HIS A 68 -6.05 25.47 -7.53
C HIS A 68 -4.98 24.46 -7.97
N LEU A 69 -3.70 24.81 -7.90
CA LEU A 69 -2.59 23.89 -8.19
C LEU A 69 -2.58 22.69 -7.25
N ARG A 70 -2.77 22.93 -5.95
CA ARG A 70 -2.91 21.87 -4.94
C ARG A 70 -4.05 20.92 -5.28
N LYS A 71 -5.23 21.45 -5.63
CA LYS A 71 -6.38 20.63 -6.05
C LYS A 71 -6.05 19.80 -7.29
N ALA A 72 -5.49 20.43 -8.33
CA ALA A 72 -5.08 19.75 -9.55
C ALA A 72 -4.07 18.62 -9.29
N HIS A 73 -3.10 18.83 -8.39
CA HIS A 73 -2.12 17.81 -8.01
C HIS A 73 -2.80 16.55 -7.46
N PHE A 74 -3.69 16.69 -6.47
CA PHE A 74 -4.40 15.54 -5.90
C PHE A 74 -5.35 14.89 -6.91
N THR A 75 -6.00 15.66 -7.76
CA THR A 75 -6.84 15.12 -8.84
C THR A 75 -6.03 14.24 -9.78
N ARG A 76 -4.82 14.66 -10.20
CA ARG A 76 -3.93 13.82 -11.04
C ARG A 76 -3.55 12.51 -10.33
N MET A 77 -3.23 12.56 -9.04
CA MET A 77 -2.94 11.34 -8.27
C MET A 77 -4.15 10.40 -8.18
N ALA A 78 -5.35 10.96 -7.97
CA ALA A 78 -6.59 10.19 -7.90
C ALA A 78 -6.90 9.49 -9.22
N ILE A 79 -6.72 10.19 -10.35
CA ILE A 79 -6.86 9.62 -11.69
C ILE A 79 -5.93 8.42 -11.86
N ARG A 80 -4.63 8.59 -11.59
CA ARG A 80 -3.64 7.51 -11.69
C ARG A 80 -3.95 6.30 -10.79
N SER A 81 -4.46 6.57 -9.59
CA SER A 81 -4.92 5.53 -8.67
C SER A 81 -6.15 4.78 -9.19
N ALA A 82 -7.10 5.48 -9.78
CA ALA A 82 -8.30 4.89 -10.36
C ALA A 82 -7.95 4.01 -11.57
N GLU A 83 -7.07 4.49 -12.46
CA GLU A 83 -6.54 3.72 -13.60
C GLU A 83 -5.90 2.41 -13.12
N THR A 84 -5.03 2.49 -12.12
CA THR A 84 -4.38 1.31 -11.54
C THR A 84 -5.42 0.33 -11.03
N ARG A 85 -6.39 0.77 -10.23
CA ARG A 85 -7.45 -0.11 -9.71
C ARG A 85 -8.30 -0.75 -10.83
N ALA A 86 -8.59 0.00 -11.89
CA ALA A 86 -9.33 -0.53 -13.04
C ALA A 86 -8.56 -1.65 -13.76
N THR A 87 -7.24 -1.50 -13.94
CA THR A 87 -6.42 -2.56 -14.57
C THR A 87 -6.36 -3.83 -13.73
N TRP A 88 -6.23 -3.71 -12.40
CA TRP A 88 -6.28 -4.87 -11.49
C TRP A 88 -7.64 -5.57 -11.51
N ALA A 89 -8.73 -4.80 -11.53
CA ALA A 89 -10.07 -5.37 -11.63
C ALA A 89 -10.28 -6.12 -12.96
N ASN A 90 -9.81 -5.54 -14.07
CA ASN A 90 -9.84 -6.19 -15.38
C ASN A 90 -9.02 -7.49 -15.39
N ARG A 91 -7.81 -7.47 -14.83
CA ARG A 91 -6.95 -8.66 -14.71
C ARG A 91 -7.62 -9.78 -13.91
N ARG A 92 -8.24 -9.45 -12.77
CA ARG A 92 -8.97 -10.45 -11.97
C ARG A 92 -10.13 -11.06 -12.75
N ARG A 93 -10.88 -10.24 -13.48
CA ARG A 93 -12.01 -10.68 -14.32
C ARG A 93 -11.56 -11.60 -15.46
N SER A 94 -10.49 -11.23 -16.17
CA SER A 94 -9.93 -12.08 -17.24
C SER A 94 -9.42 -13.42 -16.71
N THR A 95 -8.86 -13.46 -15.49
CA THR A 95 -8.44 -14.72 -14.86
C THR A 95 -9.62 -15.60 -14.46
N SER A 96 -10.74 -15.00 -14.01
CA SER A 96 -11.95 -15.76 -13.68
C SER A 96 -12.70 -16.29 -14.90
N GLU A 97 -12.65 -15.58 -16.03
CA GLU A 97 -13.36 -15.96 -17.27
C GLU A 97 -12.65 -17.07 -18.06
N VAL A 98 -11.33 -17.24 -17.86
CA VAL A 98 -10.53 -18.30 -18.48
C VAL A 98 -10.71 -19.67 -17.79
N ILE A 99 -11.42 -19.74 -16.65
CA ILE A 99 -11.72 -21.02 -15.96
C ILE A 99 -13.17 -21.41 -16.26
N VAL A 100 -13.44 -21.87 -17.48
CA VAL A 100 -14.62 -22.69 -17.76
C VAL A 100 -14.10 -24.10 -18.07
N PRO A 101 -14.22 -25.07 -17.16
CA PRO A 101 -14.02 -26.46 -17.53
C PRO A 101 -15.13 -26.85 -18.51
N ASP A 102 -14.73 -27.36 -19.67
CA ASP A 102 -15.62 -27.91 -20.70
C ASP A 102 -16.59 -28.94 -20.06
N PRO A 103 -17.91 -28.72 -20.11
CA PRO A 103 -18.89 -29.61 -19.46
C PRO A 103 -19.03 -30.98 -20.14
N LEU A 104 -18.22 -31.30 -21.16
CA LEU A 104 -18.29 -32.57 -21.89
C LEU A 104 -17.05 -33.47 -21.75
N GLN A 105 -16.16 -33.22 -20.78
CA GLN A 105 -15.12 -34.19 -20.44
C GLN A 105 -15.73 -35.34 -19.60
N PRO A 106 -15.74 -36.60 -20.09
CA PRO A 106 -16.16 -37.72 -19.26
C PRO A 106 -15.18 -37.87 -18.10
N THR A 107 -15.69 -37.79 -16.87
CA THR A 107 -14.92 -38.15 -15.67
C THR A 107 -14.71 -39.66 -15.71
N GLU A 108 -13.50 -40.09 -16.09
CA GLU A 108 -13.10 -41.51 -16.02
C GLU A 108 -13.31 -42.04 -14.59
N PRO A 109 -14.11 -43.10 -14.39
CA PRO A 109 -14.34 -43.66 -13.07
C PRO A 109 -13.20 -44.61 -12.73
N GLY A 110 -12.32 -44.20 -11.81
CA GLY A 110 -11.47 -45.15 -11.11
C GLY A 110 -10.06 -44.68 -10.81
N THR A 111 -9.89 -43.94 -9.72
CA THR A 111 -8.80 -44.27 -8.81
C THR A 111 -9.17 -43.84 -7.40
N LEU A 112 -9.54 -44.83 -6.59
CA LEU A 112 -9.72 -44.72 -5.16
C LEU A 112 -8.34 -44.42 -4.54
N ARG A 113 -8.00 -43.14 -4.34
CA ARG A 113 -6.85 -42.75 -3.53
C ARG A 113 -7.34 -42.34 -2.14
N VAL A 114 -7.55 -43.33 -1.29
CA VAL A 114 -7.53 -43.13 0.16
C VAL A 114 -6.12 -42.73 0.54
N SER A 115 -5.93 -41.56 1.14
CA SER A 115 -4.91 -41.29 2.16
C SER A 115 -5.05 -39.88 2.74
N GLY A 116 -5.33 -39.82 4.04
CA GLY A 116 -4.76 -38.81 4.93
C GLY A 116 -5.59 -37.56 5.21
N LEU A 117 -6.45 -37.66 6.23
CA LEU A 117 -6.79 -36.53 7.08
C LEU A 117 -5.54 -36.11 7.87
N THR A 118 -5.00 -34.93 7.57
CA THR A 118 -4.22 -34.12 8.52
C THR A 118 -4.34 -32.68 8.08
N GLY A 119 -5.06 -31.88 8.86
CA GLY A 119 -5.06 -30.44 8.70
C GLY A 119 -3.72 -29.86 9.13
N ASP A 120 -3.31 -28.79 8.46
CA ASP A 120 -2.68 -27.65 9.14
C ASP A 120 -2.79 -26.41 8.26
N GLU A 121 -3.31 -25.34 8.86
CA GLU A 121 -3.46 -24.02 8.28
C GLU A 121 -2.09 -23.36 8.16
N THR A 122 -1.47 -23.31 6.97
CA THR A 122 -0.37 -22.36 6.77
C THR A 122 -0.37 -21.69 5.40
N ARG A 123 -0.72 -20.39 5.45
CA ARG A 123 -0.13 -19.27 4.71
C ARG A 123 -0.38 -19.20 3.20
N GLY A 124 -1.29 -18.28 2.86
CA GLY A 124 -1.38 -17.68 1.54
C GLY A 124 -0.03 -17.12 1.08
N SER A 125 0.53 -17.78 0.06
CA SER A 125 1.67 -17.31 -0.71
C SER A 125 1.22 -16.14 -1.59
N PHE A 126 1.62 -14.91 -1.23
CA PHE A 126 1.50 -13.75 -2.11
C PHE A 126 2.62 -13.81 -3.17
N PRO A 127 2.33 -13.80 -4.47
CA PRO A 127 3.37 -13.57 -5.46
C PRO A 127 3.80 -12.09 -5.44
N GLY A 128 5.07 -11.85 -5.11
CA GLY A 128 5.71 -10.52 -5.19
C GLY A 128 5.88 -10.03 -6.63
N PRO A 129 6.07 -8.72 -6.86
CA PRO A 129 6.20 -8.16 -8.19
C PRO A 129 7.54 -8.50 -8.84
N LEU A 130 7.47 -8.72 -10.15
CA LEU A 130 8.56 -9.12 -11.05
C LEU A 130 9.72 -8.11 -11.07
N SER A 131 10.91 -8.69 -11.14
CA SER A 131 12.24 -8.11 -11.28
C SER A 131 12.36 -7.07 -12.42
N HIS A 132 13.13 -6.02 -12.13
CA HIS A 132 13.68 -5.08 -13.11
C HIS A 132 14.54 -5.82 -14.14
N VAL A 133 14.31 -5.55 -15.43
CA VAL A 133 15.29 -5.86 -16.48
C VAL A 133 16.21 -4.65 -16.63
N SER A 134 17.50 -4.86 -16.34
CA SER A 134 18.59 -3.94 -16.66
C SER A 134 19.03 -4.26 -18.08
N GLY A 135 18.92 -3.30 -19.01
CA GLY A 135 19.53 -3.37 -20.33
C GLY A 135 20.76 -2.47 -20.35
N SER A 136 21.90 -3.06 -20.71
CA SER A 136 23.18 -2.39 -20.99
C SER A 136 23.18 -1.66 -22.32
#